data_AF-A0A2K8ST85-F1
#
_entry.id   AF-A0A2K8ST85-F1
#
_cell.length_a   1.000
_cell.length_b   1.000
_cell.length_c   1.000
_cell.angle_alpha   90.00
_cell.angle_beta   90.00
_cell.angle_gamma   90.00
#
_symmetry.space_group_name_H-M   'P 1'
#
loop_
_entity.id
_entity.type
_entity.pdbx_description
1 polymer ?
#
loop_
_entity_poly.entity_id
_entity_poly.type
_entity_poly.pdbx_seq_one_letter_code
_entity_poly.pdbx_strand_id
1 'polypeptide(L)'
;MRQLLLVLAGMVTLSTLNTPTVTIAGTTPDLREMRLVQKLNCNNPQTQTAINECAKLSYQRADKKLNQAYQQLLPTLETSRKQKLIAAQLAWIKFRDTNCEFERSKYEGGSIASSIYSGCLENTTKLRTQELQEFLKSDP
;
A
#
# COMPACT_ATOMS: atom_id res chain seq x y z
N MET A 1 -28.87 31.62 5.13
CA MET A 1 -28.41 32.92 4.61
C MET A 1 -27.81 32.67 3.23
N ARG A 2 -28.57 32.83 2.13
CA ARG A 2 -28.63 34.05 1.29
C ARG A 2 -27.20 34.53 0.96
N GLN A 3 -26.74 34.50 -0.28
CA GLN A 3 -27.24 35.40 -1.33
C GLN A 3 -27.15 34.79 -2.75
N LEU A 4 -28.26 34.95 -3.47
CA LEU A 4 -28.35 35.02 -4.93
C LEU A 4 -27.70 36.34 -5.39
N LEU A 5 -26.94 36.30 -6.49
CA LEU A 5 -26.66 37.44 -7.37
C LEU A 5 -26.83 36.92 -8.81
N LEU A 6 -28.03 37.07 -9.39
CA LEU A 6 -28.42 38.17 -10.29
C LEU A 6 -27.50 38.32 -11.51
N VAL A 7 -28.04 37.81 -12.63
CA VAL A 7 -27.52 37.84 -13.99
C VAL A 7 -27.62 39.27 -14.54
N LEU A 8 -26.52 39.83 -15.04
CA LEU A 8 -26.53 41.00 -15.90
C LEU A 8 -26.19 40.56 -17.32
N ALA A 9 -27.19 40.65 -18.20
CA ALA A 9 -27.05 40.48 -19.62
C ALA A 9 -26.23 41.63 -20.22
N GLY A 10 -25.12 41.29 -20.87
CA GLY A 10 -24.39 42.18 -21.76
C GLY A 10 -24.21 41.48 -23.10
N MET A 11 -24.96 41.92 -24.12
CA MET A 11 -24.80 41.48 -25.50
C MET A 11 -23.45 41.98 -26.03
N VAL A 12 -22.54 41.08 -26.37
CA VAL A 12 -21.39 41.38 -27.22
C VAL A 12 -21.62 40.72 -28.58
N THR A 13 -21.59 41.56 -29.60
CA THR A 13 -21.89 41.25 -30.99
C THR A 13 -20.88 40.28 -31.60
N LEU A 14 -21.42 39.31 -32.34
CA LEU A 14 -20.73 38.29 -33.10
C LEU A 14 -19.76 38.92 -34.13
N SER A 15 -18.45 38.71 -33.94
CA SER A 15 -17.44 38.93 -34.99
C SER A 15 -16.80 37.58 -35.28
N THR A 16 -17.14 36.98 -36.42
CA THR A 16 -16.55 35.70 -36.85
C THR A 16 -15.17 35.94 -37.44
N LEU A 17 -14.12 35.70 -36.64
CA LEU A 17 -12.77 35.53 -37.16
C LEU A 17 -12.61 34.08 -37.62
N ASN A 18 -12.65 33.86 -38.94
CA ASN A 18 -12.29 32.58 -39.54
C ASN A 18 -10.78 32.38 -39.40
N THR A 19 -10.36 31.52 -38.47
CA THR A 19 -8.98 31.02 -38.42
C THR A 19 -8.89 29.73 -39.25
N PRO A 20 -7.82 29.54 -40.05
CA PRO A 20 -7.56 28.25 -40.67
C PRO A 20 -7.14 27.26 -39.56
N THR A 21 -7.98 26.25 -39.33
CA THR A 21 -7.65 25.13 -38.44
C THR A 21 -6.51 24.34 -39.07
N VAL A 22 -5.30 24.52 -38.56
CA VAL A 22 -4.21 23.56 -38.82
C VAL A 22 -4.50 22.33 -37.97
N THR A 23 -5.06 21.30 -38.58
CA THR A 23 -5.24 19.99 -37.94
C THR A 23 -3.88 19.30 -37.87
N ILE A 24 -3.08 19.62 -36.85
CA ILE A 24 -2.00 18.72 -36.45
C ILE A 24 -2.70 17.51 -35.84
N ALA A 25 -2.77 16.41 -36.57
CA ALA A 25 -3.05 15.10 -36.00
C ALA A 25 -1.91 14.79 -35.03
N GLY A 26 -2.04 15.28 -33.80
CA GLY A 26 -1.14 15.00 -32.71
C GLY A 26 -1.29 13.53 -32.36
N THR A 27 -0.40 12.69 -32.86
CA THR A 27 -0.05 11.44 -32.19
C THR A 27 0.65 11.83 -30.89
N THR A 28 -0.09 12.34 -29.91
CA THR A 28 0.40 12.35 -28.53
C THR A 28 0.70 10.89 -28.21
N PRO A 29 1.96 10.51 -27.94
CA PRO A 29 2.23 9.19 -27.42
C PRO A 29 1.36 9.03 -26.19
N ASP A 30 0.49 8.02 -26.18
CA ASP A 30 -0.32 7.72 -25.01
C ASP A 30 0.64 7.48 -23.84
N LEU A 31 0.65 8.39 -22.88
CA LEU A 31 1.44 8.31 -21.66
C LEU A 31 1.09 7.04 -20.85
N ARG A 32 -0.01 6.33 -21.19
CA ARG A 32 -0.37 5.03 -20.61
C ARG A 32 0.43 3.86 -21.19
N GLU A 33 0.92 3.94 -22.42
CA GLU A 33 1.70 2.85 -23.07
C GLU A 33 3.19 2.91 -22.71
N MET A 34 3.70 4.08 -22.31
CA MET A 34 5.14 4.28 -22.04
C MET A 34 5.60 3.87 -20.63
N ARG A 35 4.74 3.20 -19.85
CA ARG A 35 5.20 2.42 -18.71
C ARG A 35 5.22 0.96 -19.12
N LEU A 36 6.28 0.58 -19.83
CA LEU A 36 6.82 -0.77 -19.73
C LEU A 36 6.94 -1.07 -18.23
N VAL A 37 5.95 -1.77 -17.66
CA VAL A 37 6.06 -2.38 -16.35
C VAL A 37 7.09 -3.46 -16.53
N GLN A 38 8.36 -3.06 -16.55
CA GLN A 38 9.46 -4.00 -16.54
C GLN A 38 9.23 -4.86 -15.30
N LYS A 39 8.88 -6.12 -15.54
CA LYS A 39 8.50 -7.07 -14.50
C LYS A 39 9.61 -7.08 -13.46
N LEU A 40 9.32 -6.53 -12.28
CA LEU A 40 10.30 -6.40 -11.21
C LEU A 40 10.83 -7.80 -10.85
N ASN A 41 12.12 -8.03 -11.10
CA ASN A 41 12.76 -9.32 -10.82
C ASN A 41 13.28 -9.36 -9.38
N CYS A 42 12.50 -9.95 -8.48
CA CYS A 42 12.88 -10.09 -7.08
C CYS A 42 13.83 -11.26 -6.78
N ASN A 43 14.17 -12.08 -7.78
CA ASN A 43 15.19 -13.12 -7.61
C ASN A 43 16.60 -12.54 -7.70
N ASN A 44 16.78 -11.40 -8.38
CA ASN A 44 18.07 -10.73 -8.51
C ASN A 44 17.89 -9.20 -8.71
N PRO A 45 17.39 -8.45 -7.72
CA PRO A 45 17.17 -7.02 -7.85
C PRO A 45 18.51 -6.27 -7.98
N GLN A 46 18.66 -5.45 -9.03
CA GLN A 46 19.93 -4.78 -9.36
C GLN A 46 20.06 -3.34 -8.86
N THR A 47 18.95 -2.73 -8.44
CA THR A 47 18.94 -1.33 -7.96
C THR A 47 18.35 -1.26 -6.56
N GLN A 48 18.72 -0.25 -5.79
CA GLN A 48 18.16 -0.07 -4.45
C GLN A 48 16.63 0.12 -4.49
N THR A 49 16.10 0.78 -5.52
CA THR A 49 14.66 0.86 -5.75
C THR A 49 14.04 -0.52 -5.94
N ALA A 50 14.65 -1.39 -6.76
CA ALA A 50 14.18 -2.75 -6.96
C ALA A 50 14.26 -3.58 -5.66
N ILE A 51 15.33 -3.42 -4.88
CA ILE A 51 15.50 -4.06 -3.56
C ILE A 51 14.37 -3.64 -2.61
N ASN A 52 14.10 -2.33 -2.52
CA ASN A 52 13.05 -1.78 -1.65
C ASN A 52 11.66 -2.30 -2.04
N GLU A 53 11.33 -2.29 -3.33
CA GLU A 53 10.04 -2.80 -3.82
C GLU A 53 9.90 -4.32 -3.61
N CYS A 54 10.97 -5.09 -3.81
CA CYS A 54 10.95 -6.52 -3.56
C CYS A 54 10.76 -6.87 -2.08
N ALA A 55 11.41 -6.13 -1.18
CA ALA A 55 11.22 -6.29 0.26
C ALA A 55 9.76 -5.97 0.66
N LYS A 56 9.19 -4.89 0.13
CA LYS A 56 7.77 -4.52 0.34
C LYS A 56 6.82 -5.61 -0.16
N LEU A 57 7.02 -6.14 -1.37
CA LEU A 57 6.23 -7.24 -1.91
C LEU A 57 6.35 -8.50 -1.03
N SER A 58 7.53 -8.75 -0.45
CA SER A 58 7.73 -9.90 0.45
C SER A 58 6.96 -9.74 1.75
N TYR A 59 7.02 -8.56 2.37
CA TYR A 59 6.17 -8.23 3.51
C TYR A 59 4.68 -8.40 3.18
N GLN A 60 4.20 -7.88 2.06
CA GLN A 60 2.79 -8.02 1.65
C GLN A 60 2.36 -9.49 1.51
N ARG A 61 3.24 -10.37 1.01
CA ARG A 61 2.97 -11.81 0.97
C ARG A 61 2.89 -12.42 2.37
N ALA A 62 3.76 -12.02 3.29
CA ALA A 62 3.71 -12.46 4.68
C ALA A 62 2.43 -11.97 5.38
N ASP A 63 2.06 -10.71 5.18
CA ASP A 63 0.86 -10.09 5.76
C ASP A 63 -0.42 -10.75 5.26
N LYS A 64 -0.46 -11.12 3.97
CA LYS A 64 -1.57 -11.93 3.42
C LYS A 64 -1.70 -13.27 4.15
N LYS A 65 -0.59 -13.97 4.41
CA LYS A 65 -0.60 -15.26 5.13
C LYS A 65 -1.04 -15.10 6.58
N LEU A 66 -0.58 -14.05 7.26
CA LEU A 66 -1.02 -13.71 8.61
C LEU A 66 -2.55 -13.52 8.65
N ASN A 67 -3.08 -12.70 7.75
CA ASN A 67 -4.52 -12.42 7.69
C ASN A 67 -5.33 -13.68 7.37
N GLN A 68 -4.82 -14.57 6.52
CA GLN A 68 -5.46 -15.87 6.26
C GLN A 68 -5.52 -16.72 7.54
N ALA A 69 -4.42 -16.86 8.27
CA ALA A 69 -4.40 -17.62 9.54
C ALA A 69 -5.33 -16.99 10.58
N TYR A 70 -5.33 -15.66 10.68
CA TYR A 70 -6.24 -14.93 11.58
C TYR A 70 -7.71 -15.16 11.22
N GLN A 71 -8.08 -15.07 9.95
CA GLN A 71 -9.45 -15.30 9.47
C GLN A 71 -9.90 -16.76 9.66
N GLN A 72 -8.97 -17.72 9.62
CA GLN A 72 -9.25 -19.13 9.93
C GLN A 72 -9.47 -19.34 11.43
N LEU A 73 -8.65 -18.71 12.29
CA LEU A 73 -8.70 -18.88 13.74
C LEU A 73 -9.89 -18.18 14.39
N LEU A 74 -10.16 -16.95 13.98
CA LEU A 74 -11.18 -16.11 14.63
C LEU A 74 -12.57 -16.79 14.77
N PRO A 75 -13.11 -17.50 13.77
CA PRO A 75 -14.42 -18.16 13.90
C PRO A 75 -14.41 -19.42 14.77
N THR A 76 -13.26 -20.06 15.04
CA THR A 76 -13.19 -21.26 15.90
C THR A 76 -13.26 -20.91 17.39
N LEU A 77 -13.09 -19.63 17.73
CA LEU A 77 -13.03 -19.16 19.10
C LEU A 77 -14.40 -18.70 19.63
N GLU A 78 -14.71 -19.14 20.85
CA GLU A 78 -15.78 -18.58 21.67
C GLU A 78 -15.60 -17.06 21.90
N THR A 79 -16.71 -16.35 22.14
CA THR A 79 -16.75 -14.88 22.15
C THR A 79 -15.70 -14.22 23.06
N SER A 80 -15.50 -14.74 24.27
CA SER A 80 -14.51 -14.19 25.22
C SER A 80 -13.07 -14.36 24.73
N ARG A 81 -12.76 -15.50 24.10
CA ARG A 81 -11.44 -15.80 23.52
C ARG A 81 -11.21 -14.98 22.25
N LYS A 82 -12.22 -14.82 21.41
CA LYS A 82 -12.20 -13.95 20.21
C LYS A 82 -11.82 -12.51 20.58
N GLN A 83 -12.46 -11.94 21.59
CA GLN A 83 -12.14 -10.58 22.07
C GLN A 83 -10.68 -10.46 22.56
N LYS A 84 -10.17 -11.46 23.28
CA LYS A 84 -8.77 -11.50 23.72
C LYS A 84 -7.81 -11.59 22.55
N LEU A 85 -8.11 -12.41 21.53
CA LEU A 85 -7.28 -12.51 20.33
C LEU A 85 -7.26 -11.19 19.54
N ILE A 86 -8.40 -10.52 19.38
CA ILE A 86 -8.49 -9.20 18.74
C ILE A 86 -7.60 -8.19 19.48
N ALA A 87 -7.73 -8.09 20.80
CA ALA A 87 -6.92 -7.20 21.60
C ALA A 87 -5.41 -7.50 21.47
N ALA A 88 -5.03 -8.78 21.53
CA ALA A 88 -3.65 -9.21 21.34
C ALA A 88 -3.12 -8.85 19.94
N GLN A 89 -3.93 -9.01 18.89
CA GLN A 89 -3.53 -8.69 17.53
C GLN A 89 -3.33 -7.17 17.32
N LEU A 90 -4.20 -6.33 17.91
CA LEU A 90 -4.04 -4.88 17.87
C LEU A 90 -2.78 -4.42 18.61
N ALA A 91 -2.52 -4.98 19.79
CA ALA A 91 -1.30 -4.70 20.55
C ALA A 91 -0.04 -5.17 19.78
N TRP A 92 -0.11 -6.33 19.13
CA TRP A 92 0.97 -6.84 18.29
C TRP A 92 1.26 -5.93 17.10
N ILE A 93 0.24 -5.38 16.42
CA ILE A 93 0.44 -4.41 15.32
C ILE A 93 1.21 -3.20 15.84
N LYS A 94 0.82 -2.66 17.00
CA LYS A 94 1.51 -1.51 17.60
C LYS A 94 2.97 -1.85 17.91
N PHE A 95 3.22 -2.99 18.54
CA PHE A 95 4.58 -3.48 18.81
C PHE A 95 5.38 -3.59 17.51
N ARG A 96 4.86 -4.32 16.51
CA ARG A 96 5.51 -4.54 15.21
C ARG A 96 5.94 -3.21 14.59
N ASP A 97 5.01 -2.27 14.47
CA ASP A 97 5.28 -1.01 13.80
C ASP A 97 6.32 -0.20 14.57
N THR A 98 6.20 -0.08 15.90
CA THR A 98 7.18 0.65 16.73
C THR A 98 8.56 -0.01 16.77
N ASN A 99 8.62 -1.35 16.78
CA ASN A 99 9.87 -2.09 16.74
C ASN A 99 10.57 -1.91 15.39
N CYS A 100 9.82 -2.01 14.28
CA CYS A 100 10.40 -1.86 12.95
C CYS A 100 10.82 -0.41 12.67
N GLU A 101 10.12 0.58 13.23
CA GLU A 101 10.57 1.97 13.25
C GLU A 101 11.91 2.13 13.99
N PHE A 102 12.06 1.50 15.15
CA PHE A 102 13.33 1.48 15.88
C PHE A 102 14.44 0.78 15.07
N GLU A 103 14.18 -0.38 14.47
CA GLU A 103 15.19 -1.09 13.66
C GLU A 103 15.65 -0.28 12.45
N ARG A 104 14.73 0.41 11.75
CA ARG A 104 15.12 1.26 10.61
C ARG A 104 15.85 2.53 11.03
N SER A 105 15.70 2.99 12.28
CA SER A 105 16.23 4.28 12.75
C SER A 105 17.75 4.43 12.54
N LYS A 106 18.50 3.33 12.65
CA LYS A 106 19.95 3.29 12.40
C LYS A 106 20.34 3.73 10.97
N TYR A 107 19.41 3.65 10.03
CA TYR A 107 19.63 3.90 8.61
C TYR A 107 18.87 5.13 8.09
N GLU A 108 18.36 5.98 8.98
CA GLU A 108 17.58 7.16 8.59
C GLU A 108 18.29 8.06 7.58
N GLY A 109 17.53 8.55 6.60
CA GLY A 109 18.05 9.30 5.44
C GLY A 109 18.73 8.42 4.38
N GLY A 110 19.05 7.17 4.67
CA GLY A 110 19.64 6.22 3.74
C GLY A 110 18.61 5.51 2.86
N SER A 111 18.97 5.25 1.60
CA SER A 111 18.11 4.55 0.63
C SER A 111 17.81 3.08 1.02
N ILE A 112 18.62 2.49 1.89
CA ILE A 112 18.44 1.13 2.43
C ILE A 112 17.34 1.06 3.50
N ALA A 113 17.02 2.17 4.20
CA ALA A 113 16.09 2.18 5.33
C ALA A 113 14.72 1.55 5.02
N SER A 114 14.21 1.77 3.81
CA SER A 114 12.94 1.20 3.35
C SER A 114 12.95 -0.32 3.30
N SER A 115 14.05 -0.92 2.83
CA SER A 115 14.21 -2.38 2.79
C SER A 115 14.39 -2.98 4.19
N ILE A 116 15.10 -2.29 5.08
CA ILE A 116 15.25 -2.70 6.49
C ILE A 116 13.88 -2.71 7.19
N TYR A 117 13.11 -1.63 7.04
CA TYR A 117 11.76 -1.55 7.59
C TYR A 117 10.86 -2.68 7.08
N SER A 118 10.84 -2.90 5.76
CA SER A 118 10.03 -3.96 5.14
C SER A 118 10.48 -5.36 5.58
N GLY A 119 11.79 -5.58 5.74
CA GLY A 119 12.35 -6.85 6.23
C GLY A 119 11.95 -7.15 7.68
N CYS A 120 12.00 -6.14 8.56
CA CYS A 120 11.49 -6.28 9.92
C CYS A 120 9.99 -6.64 9.91
N LEU A 121 9.18 -5.87 9.17
CA LEU A 121 7.74 -6.13 9.06
C LEU A 121 7.46 -7.55 8.59
N GLU A 122 8.18 -8.04 7.58
CA GLU A 122 8.08 -9.41 7.08
C GLU A 122 8.39 -10.45 8.17
N ASN A 123 9.54 -10.32 8.85
CA ASN A 123 9.99 -11.30 9.84
C ASN A 123 9.05 -11.39 11.04
N THR A 124 8.67 -10.25 11.63
CA THR A 124 7.72 -10.20 12.75
C THR A 124 6.36 -10.76 12.34
N THR A 125 5.92 -10.50 11.10
CA THR A 125 4.66 -11.03 10.56
C THR A 125 4.70 -12.55 10.35
N LYS A 126 5.82 -13.10 9.88
CA LYS A 126 5.99 -14.56 9.76
C LYS A 126 5.93 -15.25 11.12
N LEU A 127 6.60 -14.72 12.13
CA LEU A 127 6.56 -15.25 13.50
C LEU A 127 5.14 -15.24 14.06
N ARG A 128 4.43 -14.11 13.92
CA ARG A 128 3.04 -14.02 14.36
C ARG A 128 2.13 -15.00 13.62
N THR A 129 2.36 -15.20 12.32
CA THR A 129 1.61 -16.20 11.54
C THR A 129 1.79 -17.60 12.12
N GLN A 130 3.01 -17.97 12.54
CA GLN A 130 3.28 -19.26 13.18
C GLN A 130 2.53 -19.40 14.52
N GLU A 131 2.50 -18.36 15.34
CA GLU A 131 1.72 -18.36 16.59
C GLU A 131 0.23 -18.59 16.34
N LEU A 132 -0.37 -17.89 15.36
CA LEU A 132 -1.77 -18.07 15.01
C LEU A 132 -2.06 -19.48 14.48
N GLN A 133 -1.13 -20.03 13.69
CA GLN A 133 -1.22 -21.41 13.20
C GLN A 133 -1.10 -22.45 14.32
N GLU A 134 -0.36 -22.14 15.38
CA GLU A 134 -0.26 -23.03 16.54
C GLU A 134 -1.55 -23.03 17.36
N PHE A 135 -2.17 -21.86 17.56
CA PHE A 135 -3.50 -21.78 18.18
C PHE A 135 -4.54 -22.55 17.37
N LEU A 136 -4.52 -22.45 16.04
CA LEU A 136 -5.40 -23.21 15.15
C LEU A 136 -5.30 -24.73 15.32
N LYS A 137 -4.10 -25.26 15.63
CA LYS A 137 -3.91 -26.70 15.87
C LYS A 137 -4.36 -27.12 17.27
N SER A 138 -4.21 -26.21 18.23
CA SER A 138 -4.45 -26.45 19.66
C SER A 138 -5.91 -26.22 20.07
N ASP A 139 -6.69 -25.51 19.25
CA ASP A 139 -8.11 -25.22 19.44
C ASP A 139 -8.96 -26.03 18.44
N PRO A 140 -9.35 -27.27 18.77
CA PRO A 140 -10.18 -28.12 17.90
C PRO A 140 -11.60 -27.59 17.71
#